data_AF-A0A9P5XV38-F1
#
_entry.id   AF-A0A9P5XV38-F1
#
_cell.length_a   1.000
_cell.length_b   1.000
_cell.length_c   1.000
_cell.angle_alpha   90.00
_cell.angle_beta   90.00
_cell.angle_gamma   90.00
#
_symmetry.space_group_name_H-M   'P 1'
#
loop_
_entity.id
_entity.type
_entity.pdbx_description
1 polymer ?
#
loop_
_entity_poly.entity_id
_entity_poly.type
_entity_poly.pdbx_seq_one_letter_code
_entity_poly.pdbx_strand_id
1 'polypeptide(L)'
;CHLTHFDFIATRLLPCSQIDAPVQKFTGNHDEGGAPGAGDYLTVALHAFTHYVGVFSCGNLLLCDLQGMRDKFGTMCLIDPQSHS
;
A
#
# COMPACT_ATOMS: atom_id res chain seq x y z
N CYS A 1 34.84 6.32 -2.33
CA CYS A 1 33.54 5.65 -2.52
C CYS A 1 32.62 6.60 -3.28
N HIS A 2 32.32 6.31 -4.54
CA HIS A 2 31.34 7.07 -5.32
C HIS A 2 29.99 6.38 -5.20
N LEU A 3 29.00 7.07 -4.61
CA LEU A 3 27.60 6.67 -4.73
C LEU A 3 27.10 7.12 -6.10
N THR A 4 26.36 6.25 -6.78
CA THR A 4 25.82 6.46 -8.13
C THR A 4 24.70 7.50 -8.20
N HIS A 5 24.13 7.89 -7.05
CA HIS A 5 23.06 8.89 -6.94
C HIS A 5 23.33 9.83 -5.77
N PHE A 6 23.02 11.11 -5.96
CA PHE A 6 23.21 12.17 -4.95
C PHE A 6 21.92 12.45 -4.15
N ASP A 7 20.76 12.11 -4.71
CA ASP A 7 19.45 12.40 -4.16
C ASP A 7 18.69 11.11 -3.83
N PHE A 8 17.95 11.12 -2.70
CA PHE A 8 17.19 9.98 -2.21
C PHE A 8 15.83 10.44 -1.69
N ILE A 9 14.81 9.60 -1.89
CA ILE A 9 13.50 9.77 -1.23
C ILE A 9 13.57 9.10 0.13
N ALA A 10 13.39 9.88 1.19
CA ALA A 10 13.28 9.37 2.55
C ALA A 10 11.86 9.59 3.07
N THR A 11 11.18 8.52 3.45
CA THR A 11 9.86 8.56 4.10
C THR A 11 10.03 8.33 5.61
N ARG A 12 9.04 8.74 6.40
CA ARG A 12 9.05 8.39 7.83
C ARG A 12 8.99 6.88 7.97
N LEU A 13 9.93 6.34 8.72
CA LEU A 13 9.95 4.93 9.02
C LEU A 13 8.65 4.55 9.74
N LEU A 14 7.94 3.55 9.23
CA LEU A 14 6.86 2.92 9.98
C LEU A 14 7.48 2.22 11.21
N PRO A 15 6.71 2.04 12.31
CA PRO A 15 7.20 1.32 13.48
C PRO A 15 7.79 -0.03 13.08
N CYS A 16 9.06 -0.27 13.36
CA CYS A 16 9.81 -1.43 12.86
C CYS A 16 10.49 -2.20 13.99
N SER A 17 9.94 -2.16 15.21
CA SER A 17 10.41 -2.99 16.30
C SER A 17 10.07 -4.46 16.02
N GLN A 18 10.76 -5.39 16.68
CA GLN A 18 10.45 -6.82 16.59
C GLN A 18 9.03 -7.20 17.07
N ILE A 19 8.35 -6.27 17.74
CA ILE A 19 6.99 -6.43 18.26
C ILE A 19 5.95 -5.92 17.24
N ASP A 20 6.36 -5.05 16.31
CA ASP A 20 5.46 -4.47 15.34
C ASP A 20 5.10 -5.49 14.24
N ALA A 21 3.85 -5.42 13.77
CA ALA A 21 3.38 -6.31 12.72
C ALA A 21 4.20 -6.09 11.43
N PRO A 22 4.50 -7.14 10.65
CA PRO A 22 5.20 -6.98 9.39
C PRO A 22 4.38 -6.15 8.41
N VAL A 23 5.07 -5.46 7.50
CA VAL A 23 4.43 -4.82 6.34
C VAL A 23 3.70 -5.88 5.52
N GLN A 24 2.43 -5.62 5.20
CA GLN A 24 1.57 -6.50 4.43
C GLN A 24 1.30 -5.88 3.07
N LYS A 25 1.27 -6.73 2.04
CA LYS A 25 0.90 -6.37 0.67
C LYS A 25 -0.53 -6.81 0.41
N PHE A 26 -1.39 -5.88 0.01
CA PHE A 26 -2.83 -6.08 -0.11
C PHE A 26 -3.28 -6.21 -1.57
N THR A 27 -2.68 -5.42 -2.48
CA THR A 27 -2.95 -5.53 -3.92
C THR A 27 -1.66 -5.80 -4.70
N GLY A 28 -1.79 -6.45 -5.86
CA GLY A 28 -0.68 -6.75 -6.74
C GLY A 28 -0.49 -5.72 -7.86
N ASN A 29 0.59 -5.88 -8.62
CA ASN A 29 0.91 -5.02 -9.78
C ASN A 29 0.24 -5.47 -11.07
N HIS A 30 0.02 -6.78 -11.19
CA HIS A 30 -0.52 -7.41 -12.40
C HIS A 30 -1.75 -8.28 -12.11
N ASP A 31 -2.07 -8.42 -10.83
CA ASP A 31 -3.13 -9.23 -10.26
C ASP A 31 -3.81 -8.44 -9.15
N GLU A 32 -5.08 -8.75 -8.89
CA GLU A 32 -5.89 -8.03 -7.90
C GLU A 32 -5.28 -8.12 -6.49
N GLY A 33 -4.39 -9.08 -6.25
CA GLY A 33 -3.87 -9.47 -4.94
C GLY A 33 -4.41 -10.85 -4.55
N GLY A 34 -4.08 -11.32 -3.36
CA GLY A 34 -4.71 -12.52 -2.81
C GLY A 34 -6.19 -12.25 -2.53
N ALA A 35 -7.07 -13.19 -2.89
CA ALA A 35 -8.49 -13.05 -2.54
C ALA A 35 -8.62 -12.93 -1.01
N PRO A 36 -9.35 -11.92 -0.49
CA PRO A 36 -9.48 -11.72 0.95
C PRO A 36 -10.13 -12.95 1.59
N GLY A 37 -9.50 -13.45 2.66
CA GLY A 37 -10.05 -14.55 3.46
C GLY A 37 -11.29 -14.12 4.25
N ALA A 38 -12.02 -15.09 4.81
CA ALA A 38 -13.13 -14.80 5.70
C ALA A 38 -12.64 -13.97 6.91
N GLY A 39 -13.18 -12.75 7.07
CA GLY A 39 -12.81 -11.83 8.14
C GLY A 39 -11.72 -10.81 7.79
N ASP A 40 -11.17 -10.84 6.57
CA ASP A 40 -10.17 -9.86 6.12
C ASP A 40 -10.83 -8.59 5.54
N TYR A 41 -11.54 -7.87 6.41
CA TYR A 41 -12.26 -6.65 6.02
C TYR A 41 -11.33 -5.51 5.59
N LEU A 42 -10.07 -5.53 6.03
CA LEU A 42 -9.09 -4.51 5.67
C LEU A 42 -8.69 -4.65 4.21
N THR A 43 -8.34 -5.85 3.77
CA THR A 43 -8.01 -6.12 2.37
C THR A 43 -9.20 -5.78 1.48
N VAL A 44 -10.42 -6.18 1.87
CA VAL A 44 -11.66 -5.80 1.16
C VAL A 44 -11.81 -4.28 1.04
N ALA A 45 -11.59 -3.54 2.13
CA ALA A 45 -11.68 -2.08 2.11
C ALA A 45 -10.62 -1.44 1.19
N LEU A 46 -9.42 -2.01 1.13
CA LEU A 46 -8.34 -1.53 0.25
C LEU A 46 -8.64 -1.81 -1.23
N HIS A 47 -9.19 -2.99 -1.57
CA HIS A 47 -9.69 -3.25 -2.92
C HIS A 47 -10.81 -2.27 -3.32
N ALA A 48 -11.75 -2.02 -2.41
CA ALA A 48 -12.84 -1.07 -2.64
C ALA A 48 -12.30 0.37 -2.82
N PHE A 49 -11.25 0.75 -2.10
CA PHE A 49 -10.57 2.03 -2.27
C PHE A 49 -9.89 2.15 -3.66
N THR A 50 -9.15 1.13 -4.09
CA THR A 50 -8.58 1.08 -5.45
C THR A 50 -9.67 1.25 -6.52
N HIS A 51 -10.79 0.53 -6.39
CA HIS A 51 -11.93 0.66 -7.30
C HIS A 51 -12.54 2.07 -7.26
N TYR A 52 -12.73 2.64 -6.06
CA TYR A 52 -13.23 4.01 -5.89
C TYR A 52 -12.36 5.03 -6.62
N VAL A 53 -11.03 4.94 -6.50
CA VAL A 53 -10.11 5.86 -7.19
C VAL A 53 -10.26 5.77 -8.71
N GLY A 54 -10.39 4.55 -9.24
CA GLY A 54 -10.68 4.33 -10.67
C GLY A 54 -11.98 5.01 -11.11
N VAL A 55 -13.07 4.83 -10.35
CA VAL A 55 -14.36 5.46 -10.67
C VAL A 55 -14.31 6.97 -10.52
N PHE A 56 -13.75 7.48 -9.43
CA PHE A 56 -13.66 8.90 -9.12
C PHE A 56 -12.83 9.67 -10.16
N SER A 57 -11.76 9.06 -10.65
CA SER A 57 -10.90 9.63 -11.70
C SER A 57 -11.47 9.45 -13.11
N CYS A 58 -12.68 8.89 -13.27
CA CYS A 58 -13.26 8.50 -14.55
C CYS A 58 -12.35 7.56 -15.37
N GLY A 59 -11.61 6.69 -14.69
CA GLY A 59 -10.70 5.71 -15.29
C GLY A 59 -9.30 6.25 -15.64
N ASN A 60 -9.00 7.51 -15.32
CA ASN A 60 -7.69 8.11 -15.62
C ASN A 60 -6.59 7.78 -14.58
N LEU A 61 -6.98 7.23 -13.44
CA LEU A 61 -6.05 6.90 -12.36
C LEU A 61 -6.48 5.61 -11.68
N LEU A 62 -5.55 4.67 -11.56
CA LEU A 62 -5.71 3.47 -10.76
C LEU A 62 -4.53 3.35 -9.80
N LEU A 63 -4.83 3.21 -8.50
CA LEU A 63 -3.83 2.91 -7.49
C LEU A 63 -3.79 1.42 -7.20
N CYS A 64 -2.62 0.81 -7.34
CA CYS A 64 -2.35 -0.60 -7.06
C CYS A 64 -1.07 -0.73 -6.21
N ASP A 65 -0.59 -1.96 -6.02
CA ASP A 65 0.54 -2.27 -5.12
C ASP A 65 0.37 -1.73 -3.70
N LEU A 66 -0.86 -1.70 -3.19
CA LEU A 66 -1.13 -1.14 -1.87
C LEU A 66 -0.51 -2.05 -0.82
N GLN A 67 0.49 -1.53 -0.12
CA GLN A 67 1.20 -2.21 0.95
C GLN A 67 1.36 -1.28 2.15
N GLY A 68 1.43 -1.84 3.35
CA GLY A 68 1.46 -1.03 4.56
C GLY A 68 1.39 -1.82 5.85
N MET A 69 1.26 -1.08 6.95
CA MET A 69 1.04 -1.66 8.28
C MET A 69 0.24 -0.71 9.17
N ARG A 70 -0.27 -1.24 10.28
CA ARG A 70 -0.92 -0.39 11.29
C ARG A 70 0.11 0.38 12.09
N ASP A 71 -0.16 1.65 12.34
CA ASP A 71 0.60 2.43 13.32
C ASP A 71 0.19 2.08 14.77
N LYS A 72 0.86 2.72 15.73
CA LYS A 72 0.58 2.57 17.17
C LYS A 72 -0.83 2.98 17.61
N PHE A 73 -1.58 3.65 16.74
CA PHE A 73 -2.97 4.06 16.97
C PHE A 73 -3.97 3.15 16.24
N GLY A 74 -3.50 2.12 15.54
CA GLY A 74 -4.33 1.20 14.77
C GLY A 74 -4.69 1.70 13.38
N THR A 75 -4.14 2.82 12.93
CA THR A 75 -4.38 3.39 11.60
C THR A 75 -3.58 2.64 10.56
N MET A 76 -4.21 2.21 9.46
CA MET A 76 -3.48 1.60 8.33
C MET A 76 -2.68 2.68 7.59
N CYS A 77 -1.36 2.57 7.60
CA CYS A 77 -0.45 3.44 6.87
C CYS A 77 0.02 2.71 5.61
N LEU A 78 -0.43 3.19 4.45
CA LEU A 78 -0.01 2.70 3.14
C LEU A 78 1.28 3.40 2.70
N ILE A 79 2.16 2.66 2.07
CA ILE A 79 3.45 3.14 1.55
C ILE A 79 3.68 2.61 0.14
N ASP A 80 4.48 3.35 -0.62
CA ASP A 80 4.98 2.96 -1.94
C ASP A 80 3.89 2.40 -2.88
N PRO A 81 2.77 3.13 -3.09
CA PRO A 81 1.74 2.71 -4.01
C PRO A 81 2.20 2.87 -5.46
N GLN A 82 1.71 2.01 -6.34
CA GLN A 82 1.84 2.21 -7.78
C GLN A 82 0.62 2.91 -8.33
N SER A 83 0.85 3.72 -9.37
CA SER A 83 -0.16 4.53 -10.03
C SER A 83 -0.12 4.25 -11.52
N HIS A 84 -1.23 3.79 -12.08
CA HIS A 84 -1.45 3.71 -13.52
C HIS A 84 -2.33 4.85 -13.99
N SER A 85 -1.99 5.43 -15.14
CA SER A 85 -2.70 6.52 -15.80
C SER A 85 -2.82 6.27 -17.30
#